data_AF-A0A0G1YL85-F1
#
_entry.id   AF-A0A0G1YL85-F1
#
_cell.length_a   1.000
_cell.length_b   1.000
_cell.length_c   1.000
_cell.angle_alpha   90.00
_cell.angle_beta   90.00
_cell.angle_gamma   90.00
#
_symmetry.space_group_name_H-M   'P 1'
#
loop_
_entity.id
_entity.type
_entity.pdbx_description
1 polymer ?
#
loop_
_entity_poly.entity_id
_entity_poly.type
_entity_poly.pdbx_seq_one_letter_code
_entity_poly.pdbx_strand_id
1 'polypeptide(L)'
;MATINQLSRKGRKHKSSKTTVPALARGFNVLSNRPTYYPSPFKRGVCTKVTTKTPRKPNSAIRKIARVRLTNGMEVTAYIPGEGHNLQEHSVVMLRGGRVKDIGVQYTIVRGKLDTGGLEKRRLRREAPVCIIMRRPTKKKRTWRPDLKYGSETLTRFINAIMWSGKKDTARAVVYDALASIEKGGANPLETFEAALRNVSPLMEVRSRRVGGANYQVPREVPQNRRLALSFRWLIGAARAKKGKPMAEKLAAELLLAAKNEGDAIKKKDEMHRMAEANKAFAHFAW
;
A
#
# COMPACT_ATOMS: atom_id res chain seq x y z
N MET A 1 -14.73 -22.20 -15.74
CA MET A 1 -13.71 -22.29 -14.66
C MET A 1 -12.90 -23.56 -14.89
N ALA A 2 -11.61 -23.60 -14.56
CA ALA A 2 -10.80 -24.82 -14.73
C ALA A 2 -11.20 -25.89 -13.68
N THR A 3 -11.26 -27.16 -14.09
CA THR A 3 -11.62 -28.27 -13.19
C THR A 3 -10.44 -28.67 -12.28
N ILE A 4 -10.74 -29.30 -11.13
CA ILE A 4 -9.72 -29.72 -10.15
C ILE A 4 -8.67 -30.64 -10.80
N ASN A 5 -9.12 -31.54 -11.68
CA ASN A 5 -8.23 -32.45 -12.44
C ASN A 5 -7.31 -31.71 -13.41
N GLN A 6 -7.73 -30.56 -13.96
CA GLN A 6 -6.89 -29.72 -14.83
C GLN A 6 -5.80 -28.98 -14.05
N LEU A 7 -6.09 -28.55 -12.81
CA LEU A 7 -5.13 -27.89 -11.92
C LEU A 7 -4.07 -28.85 -11.37
N SER A 8 -4.45 -30.11 -11.14
CA SER A 8 -3.53 -31.18 -10.71
C SER A 8 -2.56 -31.58 -11.83
N ARG A 9 -3.05 -31.76 -13.07
CA ARG A 9 -2.22 -32.16 -14.23
C ARG A 9 -1.31 -31.07 -14.77
N LYS A 10 -1.73 -29.80 -14.69
CA LYS A 10 -0.95 -28.65 -15.18
C LYS A 10 -0.66 -27.71 -14.02
N GLY A 11 0.52 -27.86 -13.42
CA GLY A 11 1.02 -26.94 -12.40
C GLY A 11 0.95 -25.48 -12.88
N ARG A 12 0.60 -24.56 -11.98
CA ARG A 12 0.53 -23.12 -12.30
C ARG A 12 1.92 -22.64 -12.72
N LYS A 13 2.09 -22.34 -14.01
CA LYS A 13 3.30 -21.66 -14.50
C LYS A 13 3.16 -20.16 -14.29
N HIS A 14 4.22 -19.52 -13.80
CA HIS A 14 4.29 -18.06 -13.80
C HIS A 14 4.21 -17.57 -15.24
N LYS A 15 3.25 -16.67 -15.52
CA LYS A 15 3.16 -16.05 -16.84
C LYS A 15 4.40 -15.18 -17.03
N SER A 16 5.21 -15.49 -18.03
CA SER A 16 6.30 -14.61 -18.44
C SER A 16 5.70 -13.32 -19.02
N SER A 17 6.17 -12.17 -18.55
CA SER A 17 5.75 -10.87 -19.09
C SER A 17 6.86 -10.30 -19.96
N LYS A 18 6.50 -9.78 -21.14
CA LYS A 18 7.45 -9.11 -22.00
C LYS A 18 7.82 -7.76 -21.38
N THR A 19 9.11 -7.44 -21.39
CA THR A 19 9.58 -6.14 -20.89
C THR A 19 9.11 -5.02 -21.81
N THR A 20 8.58 -3.94 -21.24
CA THR A 20 8.09 -2.78 -21.99
C THR A 20 9.20 -1.89 -22.55
N VAL A 21 10.45 -2.16 -22.21
CA VAL A 21 11.67 -1.41 -22.59
C VAL A 21 12.75 -2.35 -23.14
N PRO A 22 12.53 -2.96 -24.32
CA PRO A 22 13.45 -3.98 -24.86
C PRO A 22 14.88 -3.48 -25.08
N ALA A 23 15.07 -2.20 -25.39
CA ALA A 23 16.39 -1.64 -25.69
C ALA A 23 17.30 -1.49 -24.46
N LEU A 24 16.71 -1.41 -23.26
CA LEU A 24 17.48 -1.37 -22.02
C LEU A 24 17.85 -2.76 -21.49
N ALA A 25 17.13 -3.77 -21.95
CA ALA A 25 17.33 -5.16 -21.56
C ALA A 25 18.38 -5.90 -22.42
N ARG A 26 18.87 -5.26 -23.49
CA ARG A 26 19.83 -5.85 -24.43
C ARG A 26 21.15 -5.08 -24.44
N GLY A 27 22.25 -5.80 -24.29
CA GLY A 27 23.61 -5.38 -24.63
C GLY A 27 24.01 -5.84 -26.03
N PHE A 28 25.17 -5.39 -26.48
CA PHE A 28 25.80 -5.86 -27.70
C PHE A 28 27.23 -6.28 -27.34
N ASN A 29 27.58 -7.54 -27.61
CA ASN A 29 28.93 -8.03 -27.38
C ASN A 29 29.73 -7.87 -28.68
N VAL A 30 30.75 -7.03 -28.65
CA VAL A 30 31.59 -6.70 -29.81
C VAL A 30 32.45 -7.88 -30.24
N LEU A 31 32.97 -8.67 -29.27
CA LEU A 31 33.85 -9.80 -29.55
C LEU A 31 33.10 -10.93 -30.27
N SER A 32 31.87 -11.22 -29.84
CA SER A 32 31.05 -12.29 -30.42
C SER A 32 30.07 -11.80 -31.49
N ASN A 33 30.10 -10.51 -31.83
CA ASN A 33 29.19 -9.83 -32.76
C ASN A 33 27.71 -10.23 -32.60
N ARG A 34 27.22 -10.36 -31.35
CA ARG A 34 25.88 -10.86 -31.04
C ARG A 34 25.23 -10.02 -29.93
N PRO A 35 23.92 -9.75 -30.00
CA PRO A 35 23.20 -9.08 -28.93
C PRO A 35 23.05 -10.02 -27.73
N THR A 36 23.42 -9.53 -26.54
CA THR A 36 23.31 -10.27 -25.29
C THR A 36 22.19 -9.71 -24.44
N TYR A 37 21.49 -10.55 -23.67
CA TYR A 37 20.50 -10.05 -22.70
C TYR A 37 21.24 -9.58 -21.45
N TYR A 38 21.16 -8.28 -21.18
CA TYR A 38 21.75 -7.66 -20.00
C TYR A 38 20.83 -6.51 -19.55
N PRO A 39 20.08 -6.69 -18.45
CA PRO A 39 19.16 -5.68 -17.95
C PRO A 39 19.94 -4.50 -17.37
N SER A 40 19.82 -3.33 -18.00
CA SER A 40 20.41 -2.07 -17.54
C SER A 40 19.31 -1.04 -17.23
N PRO A 41 19.33 -0.37 -16.06
CA PRO A 41 18.33 0.66 -15.75
C PRO A 41 18.52 1.92 -16.60
N PHE A 42 19.77 2.19 -17.01
CA PHE A 42 20.16 3.31 -17.86
C PHE A 42 21.09 2.85 -18.97
N LYS A 43 21.02 3.50 -20.14
CA LYS A 43 21.96 3.25 -21.25
C LYS A 43 22.33 4.56 -21.94
N ARG A 44 23.59 4.68 -22.31
CA ARG A 44 24.11 5.81 -23.08
C ARG A 44 23.71 5.67 -24.54
N GLY A 45 23.43 6.79 -25.19
CA GLY A 45 23.19 6.85 -26.62
C GLY A 45 23.54 8.22 -27.19
N VAL A 46 23.53 8.31 -28.51
CA VAL A 46 23.80 9.52 -29.28
C VAL A 46 22.51 9.96 -29.96
N CYS A 47 22.14 11.23 -29.81
CA CYS A 47 21.00 11.80 -30.50
C CYS A 47 21.25 11.82 -32.01
N THR A 48 20.35 11.21 -32.77
CA THR A 48 20.37 11.27 -34.24
C THR A 48 19.56 12.45 -34.74
N LYS A 49 18.36 12.67 -34.18
CA LYS A 49 17.47 13.75 -34.60
C LYS A 49 16.61 14.22 -33.43
N VAL A 50 16.49 15.53 -33.27
CA VAL A 50 15.59 16.13 -32.28
C VAL A 50 14.34 16.64 -32.98
N THR A 51 13.17 16.18 -32.57
CA THR A 51 11.88 16.56 -33.17
C THR A 51 10.82 16.81 -32.11
N THR A 52 9.68 17.32 -32.55
CA THR A 52 8.49 17.47 -31.74
C THR A 52 7.44 16.44 -32.12
N LYS A 53 6.57 16.05 -31.18
CA LYS A 53 5.48 15.10 -31.40
C LYS A 53 4.20 15.59 -30.74
N THR A 54 3.12 15.56 -31.50
CA THR A 54 1.78 15.90 -31.00
C THR A 54 1.30 14.80 -30.02
N PRO A 55 0.83 15.18 -28.81
CA PRO A 55 0.30 14.23 -27.86
C PRO A 55 -1.05 13.65 -28.31
N ARG A 56 -1.49 12.55 -27.68
CA ARG A 56 -2.79 11.90 -27.97
C ARG A 56 -4.00 12.76 -27.58
N LYS A 57 -3.81 13.75 -26.70
CA LYS A 57 -4.89 14.64 -26.23
C LYS A 57 -4.96 15.87 -27.15
N PRO A 58 -6.14 16.22 -27.70
CA PRO A 58 -6.28 17.22 -28.76
C PRO A 58 -5.79 18.63 -28.37
N ASN A 59 -5.86 19.01 -27.09
CA ASN A 59 -5.49 20.36 -26.61
C ASN A 59 -4.28 20.35 -25.66
N SER A 60 -3.28 19.50 -25.90
CA SER A 60 -2.09 19.41 -25.05
C SER A 60 -0.84 19.90 -25.77
N ALA A 61 0.02 20.60 -25.03
CA ALA A 61 1.27 21.15 -25.55
C ALA A 61 2.11 20.11 -26.29
N ILE A 62 2.69 20.55 -27.40
CA ILE A 62 3.63 19.79 -28.22
C ILE A 62 4.78 19.28 -27.36
N ARG A 63 5.17 18.02 -27.57
CA ARG A 63 6.18 17.34 -26.75
C ARG A 63 7.47 17.18 -27.52
N LYS A 64 8.59 17.53 -26.87
CA LYS A 64 9.93 17.38 -27.45
C LYS A 64 10.39 15.93 -27.32
N ILE A 65 10.89 15.37 -28.40
CA ILE A 65 11.39 13.99 -28.50
C ILE A 65 12.75 13.99 -29.22
N ALA A 66 13.55 12.96 -28.98
CA ALA A 66 14.76 12.69 -29.74
C ALA A 66 14.77 11.25 -30.24
N ARG A 67 15.22 11.05 -31.47
CA ARG A 67 15.71 9.74 -31.93
C ARG A 67 17.12 9.58 -31.41
N VAL A 68 17.39 8.47 -30.72
CA VAL A 68 18.66 8.20 -30.06
C VAL A 68 19.15 6.82 -30.48
N ARG A 69 20.39 6.74 -30.96
CA ARG A 69 21.08 5.49 -31.21
C ARG A 69 21.85 5.07 -29.96
N LEU A 70 21.49 3.93 -29.39
CA LEU A 70 22.07 3.41 -28.16
C LEU A 70 23.39 2.66 -28.42
N THR A 71 24.17 2.45 -27.36
CA THR A 71 25.41 1.65 -27.42
C THR A 71 25.21 0.19 -27.83
N ASN A 72 23.98 -0.33 -27.77
CA ASN A 72 23.65 -1.66 -28.27
C ASN A 72 23.28 -1.70 -29.77
N GLY A 73 23.43 -0.57 -30.47
CA GLY A 73 23.09 -0.44 -31.89
C GLY A 73 21.59 -0.20 -32.17
N MET A 74 20.72 -0.25 -31.16
CA MET A 74 19.29 -0.01 -31.34
C MET A 74 18.97 1.47 -31.41
N GLU A 75 18.06 1.85 -32.30
CA GLU A 75 17.50 3.19 -32.34
C GLU A 75 16.19 3.25 -31.56
N VAL A 76 16.07 4.26 -30.71
CA VAL A 76 14.88 4.47 -29.88
C VAL A 76 14.42 5.92 -29.95
N THR A 77 13.10 6.11 -29.96
CA THR A 77 12.51 7.42 -29.72
C THR A 77 12.42 7.63 -28.21
N ALA A 78 12.90 8.77 -27.75
CA ALA A 78 12.95 9.13 -26.34
C ALA A 78 12.28 10.48 -26.10
N TYR A 79 11.59 10.59 -24.97
CA TYR A 79 10.98 11.84 -24.53
C TYR A 79 12.00 12.73 -23.83
N ILE A 80 11.98 14.03 -24.16
CA ILE A 80 12.82 15.05 -23.54
C ILE A 80 11.98 15.76 -22.46
N PRO A 81 12.27 15.57 -21.17
CA PRO A 81 11.49 16.20 -20.11
C PRO A 81 11.85 17.68 -19.94
N GLY A 82 10.87 18.51 -19.60
CA GLY A 82 11.02 19.95 -19.34
C GLY A 82 10.61 20.86 -20.50
N GLU A 83 10.62 22.16 -20.26
CA GLU A 83 10.22 23.19 -21.24
C GLU A 83 11.38 23.57 -22.17
N GLY A 84 12.59 23.81 -21.64
CA GLY A 84 13.81 24.10 -22.41
C GLY A 84 14.71 22.87 -22.58
N HIS A 85 15.45 22.77 -23.70
CA HIS A 85 16.46 21.73 -23.93
C HIS A 85 17.63 22.28 -24.78
N ASN A 86 18.83 21.79 -24.49
CA ASN A 86 20.08 22.12 -25.19
C ASN A 86 20.56 20.98 -26.10
N LEU A 87 19.66 20.07 -26.49
CA LEU A 87 20.07 18.89 -27.26
C LEU A 87 20.11 19.23 -28.74
N GLN A 88 21.25 18.94 -29.36
CA GLN A 88 21.47 19.01 -30.79
C GLN A 88 21.59 17.58 -31.35
N GLU A 89 21.78 17.49 -32.66
CA GLU A 89 22.20 16.24 -33.28
C GLU A 89 23.60 15.87 -32.77
N HIS A 90 23.88 14.58 -32.63
CA HIS A 90 25.09 14.00 -32.08
C HIS A 90 25.37 14.25 -30.58
N SER A 91 24.49 14.95 -29.85
CA SER A 91 24.63 15.05 -28.40
C SER A 91 24.53 13.69 -27.71
N VAL A 92 25.38 13.46 -26.73
CA VAL A 92 25.46 12.23 -25.95
C VAL A 92 24.48 12.31 -24.77
N VAL A 93 23.58 11.34 -24.69
CA VAL A 93 22.46 11.34 -23.74
C VAL A 93 22.35 10.04 -22.97
N MET A 94 21.81 10.12 -21.75
CA MET A 94 21.49 8.96 -20.93
C MET A 94 19.99 8.70 -20.98
N LEU A 95 19.60 7.48 -21.30
CA LEU A 95 18.22 7.03 -21.41
C LEU A 95 17.82 6.21 -20.20
N ARG A 96 16.56 6.37 -19.78
CA ARG A 96 15.90 5.51 -18.80
C ARG A 96 14.57 4.98 -19.32
N GLY A 97 14.14 3.86 -18.75
CA GLY A 97 12.82 3.30 -19.01
C GLY A 97 11.71 4.13 -18.36
N GLY A 98 10.54 4.17 -19.00
CA GLY A 98 9.35 4.79 -18.46
C GLY A 98 8.39 5.25 -19.54
N ARG A 99 7.20 4.63 -19.59
CA ARG A 99 6.18 4.99 -20.58
C ARG A 99 5.58 6.35 -20.28
N VAL A 100 5.78 7.30 -21.19
CA VAL A 100 5.13 8.61 -21.18
C VAL A 100 3.73 8.45 -21.74
N LYS A 101 2.72 8.54 -20.88
CA LYS A 101 1.31 8.23 -21.22
C LYS A 101 0.76 9.09 -22.35
N ASP A 102 1.16 10.36 -22.43
CA ASP A 102 0.60 11.32 -23.37
C ASP A 102 1.03 11.08 -24.84
N ILE A 103 2.22 10.51 -25.06
CA ILE A 103 2.82 10.32 -26.40
C ILE A 103 2.98 8.83 -26.75
N GLY A 104 2.94 7.96 -25.76
CA GLY A 104 3.17 6.52 -25.92
C GLY A 104 4.64 6.12 -26.07
N VAL A 105 5.57 7.04 -25.86
CA VAL A 105 7.02 6.79 -25.90
C VAL A 105 7.46 6.01 -24.65
N GLN A 106 8.30 5.00 -24.81
CA GLN A 106 8.72 4.08 -23.74
C GLN A 106 9.97 4.54 -22.97
N TYR A 107 10.75 5.43 -23.56
CA TYR A 107 12.03 5.88 -23.03
C TYR A 107 11.99 7.37 -22.74
N THR A 108 12.70 7.78 -21.69
CA THR A 108 12.85 9.19 -21.30
C THR A 108 14.32 9.50 -21.16
N ILE A 109 14.75 10.66 -21.66
CA ILE A 109 16.10 11.16 -21.45
C ILE A 109 16.24 11.65 -19.99
N VAL A 110 17.32 11.23 -19.34
CA VAL A 110 17.68 11.69 -17.99
C VAL A 110 18.31 13.08 -18.10
N ARG A 111 17.88 14.04 -17.28
CA ARG A 111 18.43 15.40 -17.22
C ARG A 111 19.53 15.51 -16.19
N GLY A 112 20.49 16.41 -16.42
CA GLY A 112 21.63 16.64 -15.53
C GLY A 112 22.70 15.55 -15.65
N LYS A 113 22.75 14.84 -16.78
CA LYS A 113 23.74 13.79 -17.04
C LYS A 113 24.17 13.82 -18.51
N LEU A 114 25.48 13.69 -18.75
CA LEU A 114 26.09 13.90 -20.08
C LEU A 114 25.71 15.30 -20.60
N ASP A 115 25.42 15.45 -21.90
CA ASP A 115 25.20 16.77 -22.52
C ASP A 115 23.84 17.38 -22.17
N THR A 116 23.01 16.65 -21.43
CA THR A 116 21.72 17.15 -20.97
C THR A 116 21.88 18.06 -19.76
N GLY A 117 21.79 19.36 -19.98
CA GLY A 117 21.72 20.35 -18.92
C GLY A 117 20.58 20.07 -17.91
N GLY A 118 20.80 20.51 -16.67
CA GLY A 118 19.77 20.53 -15.63
C GLY A 118 18.62 21.47 -15.98
N LEU A 119 17.52 21.40 -15.22
CA LEU A 119 16.46 22.41 -15.31
C LEU A 119 16.90 23.61 -14.46
N GLU A 120 16.98 24.81 -15.06
CA GLU A 120 17.41 26.04 -14.38
C GLU A 120 16.53 26.35 -13.16
N LYS A 121 15.21 26.29 -13.33
CA LYS A 121 14.25 26.43 -12.23
C LYS A 121 13.87 25.06 -11.70
N ARG A 122 14.77 24.43 -10.94
CA ARG A 122 14.40 23.28 -10.12
C ARG A 122 13.52 23.79 -8.97
N ARG A 123 12.23 24.04 -9.25
CA ARG A 123 11.25 24.36 -8.19
C ARG A 123 11.33 23.23 -7.17
N LEU A 124 11.93 23.52 -6.02
CA LEU A 124 12.06 22.57 -4.92
C LEU A 124 10.65 22.19 -4.52
N ARG A 125 10.25 20.99 -4.91
CA ARG A 125 8.93 20.42 -4.57
C ARG A 125 8.84 20.06 -3.08
N ARG A 126 9.74 20.59 -2.25
CA ARG A 126 10.03 20.19 -0.87
C ARG A 126 9.40 21.10 0.19
N GLU A 127 8.31 21.78 -0.15
CA GLU A 127 7.37 22.33 0.85
C GLU A 127 6.05 21.54 0.87
N ALA A 128 6.07 20.26 0.52
CA ALA A 128 4.94 19.37 0.76
C ALA A 128 5.34 18.37 1.84
N PRO A 129 4.70 18.40 3.03
CA PRO A 129 5.01 17.44 4.07
C PRO A 129 4.83 16.02 3.52
N VAL A 130 5.83 15.19 3.78
CA VAL A 130 5.77 13.75 3.52
C VAL A 130 4.70 13.18 4.43
N CYS A 131 3.48 13.16 3.93
CA CYS A 131 2.42 12.37 4.47
C CYS A 131 2.19 11.25 3.46
N ILE A 132 2.44 10.01 3.88
CA ILE A 132 1.96 8.79 3.22
C ILE A 132 0.44 8.78 3.39
N ILE A 133 -0.23 9.74 2.74
CA ILE A 133 -1.66 9.74 2.51
C ILE A 133 -1.80 9.25 1.08
N MET A 134 -2.62 8.22 0.87
CA MET A 134 -3.06 7.86 -0.46
C MET A 134 -3.59 9.14 -1.14
N ARG A 135 -2.81 9.72 -2.07
CA ARG A 135 -3.12 11.01 -2.73
C ARG A 135 -4.46 11.02 -3.48
N ARG A 136 -5.14 9.88 -3.56
CA ARG A 136 -6.48 9.73 -4.14
C ARG A 136 -7.40 9.07 -3.11
N PRO A 137 -8.58 9.64 -2.84
CA PRO A 137 -9.55 9.03 -1.93
C PRO A 137 -10.00 7.68 -2.47
N THR A 138 -10.10 6.68 -1.60
CA THR A 138 -10.68 5.38 -1.93
C THR A 138 -12.20 5.54 -2.07
N LYS A 139 -12.69 5.58 -3.32
CA LYS A 139 -14.09 5.85 -3.62
C LYS A 139 -15.06 4.75 -3.15
N LYS A 140 -14.64 3.48 -3.14
CA LYS A 140 -15.50 2.35 -2.80
C LYS A 140 -15.12 1.78 -1.42
N LYS A 141 -16.03 1.88 -0.46
CA LYS A 141 -15.92 1.19 0.84
C LYS A 141 -16.19 -0.31 0.63
N ARG A 142 -15.51 -1.17 1.40
CA ARG A 142 -15.76 -2.62 1.38
C ARG A 142 -16.98 -2.93 2.24
N THR A 143 -17.93 -3.67 1.69
CA THR A 143 -19.04 -4.29 2.42
C THR A 143 -18.74 -5.77 2.61
N TRP A 144 -19.11 -6.33 3.75
CA TRP A 144 -18.84 -7.75 4.06
C TRP A 144 -20.13 -8.55 4.00
N ARG A 145 -20.01 -9.79 3.55
CA ARG A 145 -21.12 -10.74 3.66
C ARG A 145 -21.29 -11.12 5.14
N PRO A 146 -22.52 -11.33 5.61
CA PRO A 146 -22.76 -11.80 6.97
C PRO A 146 -22.17 -13.19 7.19
N ASP A 147 -21.96 -13.54 8.46
CA ASP A 147 -21.45 -14.84 8.87
C ASP A 147 -22.44 -15.97 8.56
N LEU A 148 -21.94 -17.20 8.34
CA LEU A 148 -22.79 -18.34 7.98
C LEU A 148 -23.60 -18.88 9.18
N LYS A 149 -23.06 -18.84 10.40
CA LYS A 149 -23.71 -19.42 11.58
C LYS A 149 -24.58 -18.40 12.30
N TYR A 150 -24.02 -17.22 12.56
CA TYR A 150 -24.69 -16.18 13.37
C TYR A 150 -25.29 -15.03 12.55
N GLY A 151 -25.10 -15.00 11.22
CA GLY A 151 -25.68 -13.96 10.37
C GLY A 151 -25.11 -12.54 10.57
N SER A 152 -24.06 -12.38 11.39
CA SER A 152 -23.53 -11.05 11.76
C SER A 152 -22.37 -10.60 10.87
N GLU A 153 -22.40 -9.34 10.42
CA GLU A 153 -21.30 -8.71 9.67
C GLU A 153 -20.09 -8.40 10.58
N THR A 154 -20.34 -8.02 11.84
CA THR A 154 -19.28 -7.68 12.80
C THR A 154 -18.41 -8.90 13.11
N LEU A 155 -19.04 -10.07 13.27
CA LEU A 155 -18.34 -11.33 13.49
C LEU A 155 -17.51 -11.74 12.27
N THR A 156 -18.03 -11.58 11.05
CA THR A 156 -17.25 -11.85 9.83
C THR A 156 -16.00 -10.96 9.73
N ARG A 157 -16.13 -9.68 10.08
CA ARG A 157 -14.98 -8.76 10.12
C ARG A 157 -13.95 -9.18 11.17
N PHE A 158 -14.40 -9.69 12.31
CA PHE A 158 -13.54 -10.19 13.37
C PHE A 158 -12.79 -11.47 12.97
N ILE A 159 -13.48 -12.44 12.35
CA ILE A 159 -12.85 -13.66 11.78
C ILE A 159 -11.75 -13.28 10.79
N ASN A 160 -12.02 -12.31 9.91
CA ASN A 160 -11.03 -11.82 8.94
C ASN A 160 -9.84 -11.13 9.62
N ALA A 161 -10.02 -10.52 10.80
CA ALA A 161 -8.95 -9.89 11.56
C ALA A 161 -8.08 -10.91 12.30
N ILE A 162 -8.65 -12.03 12.76
CA ILE A 162 -7.91 -13.15 13.37
C ILE A 162 -7.10 -13.93 12.33
N MET A 163 -7.63 -14.04 11.11
CA MET A 163 -7.04 -14.82 10.02
C MET A 163 -5.58 -14.48 9.73
N TRP A 164 -4.74 -15.51 9.69
CA TRP A 164 -3.35 -15.45 9.25
C TRP A 164 -3.13 -16.19 7.94
N SER A 165 -2.27 -15.65 7.07
CA SER A 165 -1.85 -16.24 5.80
C SER A 165 -3.01 -16.70 4.89
N GLY A 166 -4.17 -16.03 4.97
CA GLY A 166 -5.35 -16.36 4.16
C GLY A 166 -6.12 -17.62 4.57
N LYS A 167 -5.76 -18.25 5.70
CA LYS A 167 -6.41 -19.48 6.20
C LYS A 167 -7.74 -19.18 6.90
N LYS A 168 -8.78 -18.89 6.11
CA LYS A 168 -10.09 -18.47 6.63
C LYS A 168 -10.80 -19.56 7.43
N ASP A 169 -10.68 -20.82 7.02
CA ASP A 169 -11.37 -21.92 7.69
C ASP A 169 -10.81 -22.16 9.10
N THR A 170 -9.49 -22.11 9.26
CA THR A 170 -8.86 -22.19 10.60
C THR A 170 -9.23 -21.03 11.51
N ALA A 171 -9.33 -19.81 10.96
CA ALA A 171 -9.75 -18.65 11.74
C ALA A 171 -11.21 -18.76 12.17
N ARG A 172 -12.07 -19.28 11.29
CA ARG A 172 -13.48 -19.53 11.59
C ARG A 172 -13.64 -20.59 12.69
N ALA A 173 -12.92 -21.70 12.59
CA ALA A 173 -12.91 -22.74 13.61
C ALA A 173 -12.55 -22.17 14.99
N VAL A 174 -11.41 -21.46 15.10
CA VAL A 174 -10.97 -20.85 16.36
C VAL A 174 -12.01 -19.91 16.98
N VAL A 175 -12.68 -19.09 16.17
CA VAL A 175 -13.71 -18.16 16.67
C VAL A 175 -14.95 -18.90 17.13
N TYR A 176 -15.40 -19.90 16.38
CA TYR A 176 -16.56 -20.70 16.77
C TYR A 176 -16.29 -21.56 18.01
N ASP A 177 -15.09 -22.12 18.13
CA ASP A 177 -14.66 -22.87 19.32
C ASP A 177 -14.60 -21.96 20.54
N ALA A 178 -14.15 -20.71 20.38
CA ALA A 178 -14.17 -19.70 21.44
C ALA A 178 -15.61 -19.34 21.86
N LEU A 179 -16.51 -19.11 20.90
CA LEU A 179 -17.92 -18.81 21.19
C LEU A 179 -18.63 -20.01 21.83
N ALA A 180 -18.35 -21.23 21.39
CA ALA A 180 -18.87 -22.46 22.01
C ALA A 180 -18.35 -22.63 23.44
N SER A 181 -17.12 -22.21 23.74
CA SER A 181 -16.58 -22.21 25.10
C SER A 181 -17.29 -21.19 26.01
N ILE A 182 -17.74 -20.07 25.46
CA ILE A 182 -18.56 -19.08 26.18
C ILE A 182 -19.98 -19.61 26.42
N GLU A 183 -20.55 -20.29 25.42
CA GLU A 183 -21.87 -20.93 25.50
C GLU A 183 -21.92 -21.98 26.62
N LYS A 184 -20.85 -22.79 26.75
CA LYS A 184 -20.67 -23.74 27.87
C LYS A 184 -20.62 -23.06 29.24
N GLY A 185 -20.21 -21.78 29.29
CA GLY A 185 -20.21 -20.97 30.50
C GLY A 185 -21.59 -20.37 30.85
N GLY A 186 -22.64 -20.69 30.10
CA GLY A 186 -24.02 -20.27 30.35
C GLY A 186 -24.39 -18.87 29.83
N ALA A 187 -23.48 -18.18 29.12
CA ALA A 187 -23.72 -16.85 28.57
C ALA A 187 -24.00 -16.92 27.06
N ASN A 188 -24.90 -16.05 26.57
CA ASN A 188 -25.17 -15.90 25.15
C ASN A 188 -23.90 -15.43 24.41
N PRO A 189 -23.35 -16.22 23.45
CA PRO A 189 -22.04 -15.91 22.86
C PRO A 189 -22.04 -14.62 22.04
N LEU A 190 -23.12 -14.35 21.31
CA LEU A 190 -23.23 -13.18 20.43
C LEU A 190 -23.36 -11.89 21.25
N GLU A 191 -24.20 -11.89 22.26
CA GLU A 191 -24.41 -10.73 23.15
C GLU A 191 -23.13 -10.42 23.94
N THR A 192 -22.46 -11.45 24.46
CA THR A 192 -21.18 -11.31 25.16
C THR A 192 -20.12 -10.70 24.24
N PHE A 193 -20.05 -11.15 22.98
CA PHE A 193 -19.14 -10.61 21.99
C PHE A 193 -19.44 -9.14 21.68
N GLU A 194 -20.70 -8.78 21.46
CA GLU A 194 -21.08 -7.40 21.20
C GLU A 194 -20.85 -6.48 22.40
N ALA A 195 -21.15 -6.94 23.61
CA ALA A 195 -20.88 -6.23 24.84
C ALA A 195 -19.37 -5.97 25.00
N ALA A 196 -18.54 -7.00 24.81
CA ALA A 196 -17.08 -6.86 24.83
C ALA A 196 -16.58 -5.84 23.80
N LEU A 197 -17.14 -5.84 22.58
CA LEU A 197 -16.77 -4.85 21.58
C LEU A 197 -17.15 -3.43 21.98
N ARG A 198 -18.36 -3.21 22.51
CA ARG A 198 -18.82 -1.90 22.98
C ARG A 198 -17.89 -1.37 24.06
N ASN A 199 -17.52 -2.22 25.02
CA ASN A 199 -16.63 -1.85 26.12
C ASN A 199 -15.22 -1.49 25.64
N VAL A 200 -14.60 -2.27 24.75
CA VAL A 200 -13.23 -2.03 24.25
C VAL A 200 -13.15 -0.85 23.28
N SER A 201 -14.28 -0.44 22.70
CA SER A 201 -14.34 0.58 21.67
C SER A 201 -13.91 1.98 22.16
N PRO A 202 -12.81 2.58 21.64
CA PRO A 202 -12.36 3.89 22.09
C PRO A 202 -13.14 5.02 21.41
N LEU A 203 -13.49 6.07 22.16
CA LEU A 203 -14.12 7.28 21.60
C LEU A 203 -13.09 8.26 21.01
N MET A 204 -11.95 8.42 21.70
CA MET A 204 -10.87 9.31 21.30
C MET A 204 -9.57 8.53 21.11
N GLU A 205 -8.76 8.94 20.15
CA GLU A 205 -7.38 8.45 20.00
C GLU A 205 -6.41 9.62 19.93
N VAL A 206 -5.15 9.35 20.22
CA VAL A 206 -4.07 10.33 20.12
C VAL A 206 -3.28 10.08 18.85
N ARG A 207 -2.96 11.16 18.12
CA ARG A 207 -2.16 11.13 16.89
C ARG A 207 -0.98 12.08 16.99
N SER A 208 0.20 11.61 16.59
CA SER A 208 1.37 12.48 16.47
C SER A 208 1.21 13.47 15.31
N ARG A 209 1.35 14.76 15.58
CA ARG A 209 1.37 15.86 14.59
C ARG A 209 2.63 16.69 14.80
N ARG A 210 3.35 17.02 13.71
CA ARG A 210 4.51 17.91 13.78
C ARG A 210 4.10 19.35 13.51
N VAL A 211 4.36 20.26 14.45
CA VAL A 211 4.04 21.70 14.35
C VAL A 211 5.23 22.49 14.90
N GLY A 212 5.70 23.50 14.17
CA GLY A 212 6.78 24.37 14.65
C GLY A 212 8.09 23.66 15.03
N GLY A 213 8.40 22.52 14.39
CA GLY A 213 9.61 21.73 14.67
C GLY A 213 9.45 20.63 15.73
N ALA A 214 8.51 20.77 16.67
CA ALA A 214 8.19 19.78 17.71
C ALA A 214 7.07 18.80 17.30
N ASN A 215 7.01 17.65 17.96
CA ASN A 215 5.96 16.63 17.76
C ASN A 215 4.96 16.68 18.91
N TYR A 216 3.71 17.01 18.60
CA TYR A 216 2.62 17.04 19.56
C TYR A 216 1.75 15.80 19.44
N GLN A 217 1.19 15.39 20.58
CA GLN A 217 0.19 14.34 20.67
C GLN A 217 -1.19 14.99 20.60
N VAL A 218 -1.83 14.91 19.43
CA VAL A 218 -3.10 15.58 19.16
C VAL A 218 -4.25 14.59 19.34
N PRO A 219 -5.18 14.82 20.29
CA PRO A 219 -6.36 13.99 20.43
C PRO A 219 -7.35 14.24 19.29
N ARG A 220 -7.97 13.17 18.77
CA ARG A 220 -8.98 13.21 17.73
C ARG A 220 -10.06 12.17 18.00
N GLU A 221 -11.29 12.49 17.67
CA GLU A 221 -12.40 11.53 17.73
C GLU A 221 -12.18 10.37 16.73
N VAL A 222 -12.46 9.15 17.18
CA VAL A 222 -12.31 7.94 16.36
C VAL A 222 -13.59 7.67 15.57
N PRO A 223 -13.51 7.62 14.21
CA PRO A 223 -14.66 7.25 13.38
C PRO A 223 -15.13 5.81 13.64
N GLN A 224 -16.44 5.53 13.52
CA GLN A 224 -17.06 4.23 13.85
C GLN A 224 -16.35 3.01 13.22
N ASN A 225 -16.04 3.06 11.91
CA ASN A 225 -15.35 1.96 11.24
C ASN A 225 -13.95 1.69 11.79
N ARG A 226 -13.26 2.75 12.21
CA ARG A 226 -11.94 2.67 12.83
C ARG A 226 -12.03 2.16 14.26
N ARG A 227 -13.07 2.58 14.99
CA ARG A 227 -13.35 2.15 16.36
C ARG A 227 -13.42 0.62 16.45
N LEU A 228 -14.25 -0.01 15.61
CA LEU A 228 -14.33 -1.47 15.51
C LEU A 228 -12.98 -2.13 15.18
N ALA A 229 -12.21 -1.54 14.27
CA ALA A 229 -10.91 -2.10 13.88
C ALA A 229 -9.85 -2.01 14.98
N LEU A 230 -9.89 -0.97 15.82
CA LEU A 230 -9.04 -0.85 17.01
C LEU A 230 -9.45 -1.88 18.06
N SER A 231 -10.76 -2.03 18.33
CA SER A 231 -11.27 -3.04 19.26
C SER A 231 -10.82 -4.44 18.89
N PHE A 232 -10.97 -4.83 17.61
CA PHE A 232 -10.50 -6.14 17.14
C PHE A 232 -9.00 -6.31 17.34
N ARG A 233 -8.20 -5.30 17.01
CA ARG A 233 -6.74 -5.38 17.14
C ARG A 233 -6.31 -5.56 18.60
N TRP A 234 -6.95 -4.86 19.54
CA TRP A 234 -6.60 -4.94 20.95
C TRP A 234 -7.04 -6.25 21.58
N LEU A 235 -8.26 -6.72 21.31
CA LEU A 235 -8.72 -8.05 21.76
C LEU A 235 -7.83 -9.17 21.24
N ILE A 236 -7.52 -9.17 19.94
CA ILE A 236 -6.66 -10.20 19.33
C ILE A 236 -5.23 -10.08 19.87
N GLY A 237 -4.73 -8.86 20.08
CA GLY A 237 -3.41 -8.60 20.66
C GLY A 237 -3.29 -9.13 22.08
N ALA A 238 -4.27 -8.85 22.94
CA ALA A 238 -4.35 -9.35 24.31
C ALA A 238 -4.42 -10.88 24.35
N ALA A 239 -5.32 -11.48 23.56
CA ALA A 239 -5.47 -12.93 23.48
C ALA A 239 -4.18 -13.62 23.00
N ARG A 240 -3.46 -13.03 22.03
CA ARG A 240 -2.19 -13.59 21.54
C ARG A 240 -1.02 -13.42 22.51
N ALA A 241 -1.03 -12.38 23.35
CA ALA A 241 0.02 -12.15 24.33
C ALA A 241 0.01 -13.20 25.46
N LYS A 242 -1.16 -13.76 25.79
CA LYS A 242 -1.30 -14.84 26.76
C LYS A 242 -0.59 -16.12 26.29
N LYS A 243 0.15 -16.77 27.19
CA LYS A 243 0.89 -18.03 26.94
C LYS A 243 0.12 -19.26 27.42
N GLY A 244 0.55 -20.46 27.06
CA GLY A 244 0.06 -21.74 27.61
C GLY A 244 -1.13 -22.39 26.90
N LYS A 245 -2.26 -21.69 26.73
CA LYS A 245 -3.52 -22.27 26.21
C LYS A 245 -3.69 -22.21 24.67
N PRO A 246 -4.58 -23.00 24.04
CA PRO A 246 -4.95 -22.80 22.65
C PRO A 246 -5.61 -21.43 22.44
N MET A 247 -5.55 -20.92 21.21
CA MET A 247 -6.05 -19.58 20.88
C MET A 247 -7.55 -19.41 21.16
N ALA A 248 -8.35 -20.46 20.95
CA ALA A 248 -9.80 -20.43 21.17
C ALA A 248 -10.14 -20.12 22.65
N GLU A 249 -9.52 -20.83 23.59
CA GLU A 249 -9.73 -20.62 25.02
C GLU A 249 -9.22 -19.25 25.49
N LYS A 250 -8.05 -18.81 24.98
CA LYS A 250 -7.51 -17.48 25.28
C LYS A 250 -8.47 -16.38 24.82
N LEU A 251 -9.01 -16.52 23.62
CA LEU A 251 -9.95 -15.57 23.06
C LEU A 251 -11.27 -15.55 23.86
N ALA A 252 -11.80 -16.71 24.23
CA ALA A 252 -13.00 -16.82 25.06
C ALA A 252 -12.81 -16.13 26.42
N ALA A 253 -11.67 -16.38 27.09
CA ALA A 253 -11.35 -15.74 28.35
C ALA A 253 -11.22 -14.21 28.23
N GLU A 254 -10.59 -13.70 27.17
CA GLU A 254 -10.50 -12.25 26.93
C GLU A 254 -11.86 -11.61 26.66
N LEU A 255 -12.74 -12.28 25.90
CA LEU A 255 -14.07 -11.75 25.61
C LEU A 255 -14.92 -11.66 26.89
N LEU A 256 -14.85 -12.66 27.77
CA LEU A 256 -15.54 -12.64 29.06
C LEU A 256 -15.02 -11.54 29.99
N LEU A 257 -13.69 -11.34 30.07
CA LEU A 257 -13.11 -10.26 30.85
C LEU A 257 -13.49 -8.89 30.28
N ALA A 258 -13.40 -8.71 28.97
CA ALA A 258 -13.76 -7.47 28.31
C ALA A 258 -15.25 -7.12 28.46
N ALA A 259 -16.14 -8.11 28.48
CA ALA A 259 -17.56 -7.91 28.76
C ALA A 259 -17.79 -7.38 30.19
N LYS A 260 -16.95 -7.76 31.16
CA LYS A 260 -16.95 -7.26 32.54
C LYS A 260 -16.18 -5.94 32.73
N ASN A 261 -15.67 -5.32 31.65
CA ASN A 261 -14.76 -4.16 31.69
C ASN A 261 -13.39 -4.43 32.33
N GLU A 262 -12.91 -5.68 32.25
CA GLU A 262 -11.60 -6.08 32.74
C GLU A 262 -10.73 -6.60 31.59
N GLY A 263 -9.43 -6.78 31.86
CA GLY A 263 -8.47 -7.37 30.93
C GLY A 263 -7.60 -6.36 30.20
N ASP A 264 -6.63 -6.88 29.45
CA ASP A 264 -5.56 -6.07 28.87
C ASP A 264 -6.05 -5.21 27.69
N ALA A 265 -7.10 -5.65 26.99
CA ALA A 265 -7.73 -4.87 25.94
C ALA A 265 -8.42 -3.61 26.48
N ILE A 266 -9.04 -3.68 27.66
CA ILE A 266 -9.69 -2.55 28.32
C ILE A 266 -8.64 -1.59 28.89
N LYS A 267 -7.61 -2.10 29.58
CA LYS A 267 -6.48 -1.26 30.04
C LYS A 267 -5.89 -0.40 28.92
N LYS A 268 -5.72 -0.98 27.73
CA LYS A 268 -5.20 -0.26 26.56
C LYS A 268 -6.14 0.84 26.05
N LYS A 269 -7.45 0.64 26.15
CA LYS A 269 -8.46 1.65 25.83
C LYS A 269 -8.39 2.78 26.85
N ASP A 270 -8.32 2.47 28.14
CA ASP A 270 -8.29 3.45 29.22
C ASP A 270 -7.01 4.29 29.22
N GLU A 271 -5.86 3.67 28.95
CA GLU A 271 -4.60 4.37 28.70
C GLU A 271 -4.70 5.36 27.54
N MET A 272 -5.36 4.97 26.45
CA MET A 272 -5.59 5.85 25.29
C MET A 272 -6.51 7.03 25.65
N HIS A 273 -7.56 6.81 26.44
CA HIS A 273 -8.45 7.87 26.92
C HIS A 273 -7.74 8.82 27.87
N ARG A 274 -7.02 8.30 28.86
CA ARG A 274 -6.22 9.09 29.80
C ARG A 274 -5.21 9.97 29.06
N MET A 275 -4.54 9.41 28.05
CA MET A 275 -3.59 10.17 27.23
C MET A 275 -4.29 11.23 26.37
N ALA A 276 -5.49 10.95 25.84
CA ALA A 276 -6.26 11.90 25.07
C ALA A 276 -6.77 13.07 25.93
N GLU A 277 -7.23 12.78 27.15
CA GLU A 277 -7.67 13.76 28.13
C GLU A 277 -6.53 14.67 28.60
N ALA A 278 -5.36 14.08 28.91
CA ALA A 278 -4.17 14.84 29.28
C ALA A 278 -3.73 15.82 28.18
N ASN A 279 -3.96 15.49 26.90
CA ASN A 279 -3.58 16.29 25.75
C ASN A 279 -4.75 17.08 25.14
N LYS A 280 -5.87 17.23 25.85
CA LYS A 280 -7.09 17.90 25.34
C LYS A 280 -6.82 19.33 24.83
N ALA A 281 -5.85 20.03 25.42
CA ALA A 281 -5.42 21.36 24.99
C ALA A 281 -4.99 21.41 23.51
N PHE A 282 -4.41 20.34 22.98
CA PHE A 282 -3.91 20.27 21.60
C PHE A 282 -4.98 19.88 20.57
N ALA A 283 -6.26 19.71 20.96
CA ALA A 283 -7.35 19.33 20.06
C ALA A 283 -7.55 20.31 18.89
N HIS A 284 -7.17 21.58 19.05
CA HIS A 284 -7.25 22.59 17.99
C HIS A 284 -6.34 22.30 16.79
N PHE A 285 -5.28 21.49 16.97
CA PHE A 285 -4.42 21.04 15.88
C PHE A 285 -4.99 19.85 15.07
N ALA A 286 -6.23 19.41 15.37
CA ALA A 286 -6.83 18.21 14.81
C ALA A 286 -7.47 18.38 13.42
N TRP A 287 -6.98 19.28 12.57
CA TRP A 287 -7.44 19.45 11.18
C TRP A 287 -6.67 18.60 10.15
#